data_AF-A0A952FTC2-F1
#
_entry.id   AF-A0A952FTC2-F1
#
_cell.length_a   1.000
_cell.length_b   1.000
_cell.length_c   1.000
_cell.angle_alpha   90.00
_cell.angle_beta   90.00
_cell.angle_gamma   90.00
#
_symmetry.space_group_name_H-M   'P 1'
#
loop_
_entity.id
_entity.type
_entity.pdbx_description
1 polymer ?
#
loop_
_entity_poly.entity_id
_entity_poly.type
_entity_poly.pdbx_seq_one_letter_code
_entity_poly.pdbx_strand_id
1 'polypeptide(L)'
;MNAASSSATVSSADASAPPVTVASTVPLANASELAQSQVAAGETTATTEHPKGEEGLPQLNTAHWPGQIIWLVIIFAVFYALIAGIFAPRLRKVIDRRGSTIAEDLANARAIRDEAEAQAREAQAETAAAHAAAKKLAQDAIARSNAEIAAAQAAEDVKLNARLGEAEARIKAARDEAMSHVSDIASDTASALVAKLTGKAPTQAALKSAFTKV
;
A
#
# COMPACT_ATOMS: atom_id res chain seq x y z
N MET A 1 -14.35 37.36 -45.49
CA MET A 1 -15.60 38.14 -45.35
C MET A 1 -16.18 37.88 -43.98
N ASN A 2 -16.31 38.94 -43.18
CA ASN A 2 -17.26 39.18 -42.08
C ASN A 2 -17.47 38.13 -40.98
N ALA A 3 -17.62 38.48 -39.72
CA ALA A 3 -17.58 39.76 -39.01
C ALA A 3 -17.76 39.47 -37.51
N ALA A 4 -17.33 40.45 -36.71
CA ALA A 4 -17.87 40.84 -35.40
C ALA A 4 -17.71 39.83 -34.25
N SER A 5 -17.06 40.10 -33.11
CA SER A 5 -16.93 41.29 -32.24
C SER A 5 -17.34 40.80 -30.85
N SER A 6 -16.45 40.88 -29.86
CA SER A 6 -16.72 41.21 -28.45
C SER A 6 -15.44 40.90 -27.65
N SER A 7 -14.55 41.86 -27.45
CA SER A 7 -14.50 42.69 -26.24
C SER A 7 -14.47 41.88 -24.94
N ALA A 8 -13.28 41.45 -24.52
CA ALA A 8 -13.00 41.09 -23.14
C ALA A 8 -11.87 41.99 -22.64
N THR A 9 -12.26 43.19 -22.23
CA THR A 9 -11.46 44.12 -21.46
C THR A 9 -11.02 43.42 -20.18
N VAL A 10 -9.71 43.30 -19.96
CA VAL A 10 -9.14 42.93 -18.67
C VAL A 10 -9.45 44.06 -17.70
N SER A 11 -10.52 43.91 -16.95
CA SER A 11 -10.86 44.71 -15.78
C SER A 11 -10.93 43.74 -14.59
N SER A 12 -9.79 43.60 -13.93
CA SER A 12 -9.69 43.04 -12.58
C SER A 12 -8.86 44.06 -11.81
N ALA A 13 -9.53 44.97 -11.12
CA ALA A 13 -9.87 44.79 -9.71
C ALA A 13 -8.59 44.86 -8.86
N ASP A 14 -8.23 46.10 -8.53
CA ASP A 14 -7.91 46.54 -7.17
C ASP A 14 -7.35 45.46 -6.24
N ALA A 15 -6.02 45.34 -6.24
CA ALA A 15 -5.30 44.57 -5.23
C ALA A 15 -5.25 45.37 -3.92
N SER A 16 -6.32 45.30 -3.13
CA SER A 16 -6.34 45.78 -1.76
C SER A 16 -6.39 44.57 -0.81
N ALA A 17 -5.21 44.18 -0.33
CA ALA A 17 -5.06 43.18 0.72
C ALA A 17 -5.58 43.73 2.06
N PRO A 18 -6.31 42.95 2.88
CA PRO A 18 -6.75 43.41 4.19
C PRO A 18 -5.61 43.32 5.21
N PRO A 19 -5.19 44.42 5.88
CA PRO A 19 -4.34 44.30 7.04
C PRO A 19 -5.17 43.92 8.27
N VAL A 20 -5.04 42.66 8.69
CA VAL A 20 -5.08 42.29 10.10
C VAL A 20 -4.00 43.09 10.82
N THR A 21 -4.35 43.95 11.79
CA THR A 21 -3.45 44.41 12.87
C THR A 21 -4.21 45.18 13.95
N VAL A 22 -4.26 44.50 15.10
CA VAL A 22 -4.18 44.93 16.51
C VAL A 22 -5.15 45.98 17.07
N ALA A 23 -5.78 45.55 18.17
CA ALA A 23 -6.37 46.39 19.20
C ALA A 23 -5.42 47.53 19.58
N SER A 24 -5.79 48.74 19.19
CA SER A 24 -5.17 49.97 19.69
C SER A 24 -5.71 50.23 21.09
N THR A 25 -4.87 49.98 22.09
CA THR A 25 -5.07 50.44 23.47
C THR A 25 -4.80 51.95 23.51
N VAL A 26 -5.86 52.73 23.38
CA VAL A 26 -5.84 54.15 23.75
C VAL A 26 -5.77 54.23 25.29
N PRO A 27 -4.77 54.91 25.86
CA PRO A 27 -4.74 55.13 27.30
C PRO A 27 -5.78 56.20 27.63
N LEU A 28 -6.86 55.82 28.32
CA LEU A 28 -7.70 56.79 29.04
C LEU A 28 -6.92 57.25 30.29
N ALA A 29 -5.93 58.12 30.05
CA ALA A 29 -5.53 59.08 31.06
C ALA A 29 -6.55 60.22 31.03
N ASN A 30 -7.04 60.60 32.21
CA ASN A 30 -7.94 61.73 32.49
C ASN A 30 -9.44 61.45 32.37
N ALA A 31 -9.98 60.81 33.41
CA ALA A 31 -11.37 60.98 33.84
C ALA A 31 -11.45 61.28 35.36
N SER A 32 -10.46 62.03 35.88
CA SER A 32 -10.38 62.47 37.28
C SER A 32 -10.58 63.99 37.43
N GLU A 33 -11.34 64.61 36.53
CA GLU A 33 -11.44 66.08 36.46
C GLU A 33 -12.88 66.55 36.26
N LEU A 34 -13.82 66.14 37.13
CA LEU A 34 -15.11 66.85 37.29
C LEU A 34 -15.63 66.87 38.73
N ALA A 35 -14.78 66.64 39.74
CA ALA A 35 -15.20 66.72 41.13
C ALA A 35 -14.17 67.46 41.98
N GLN A 36 -14.19 68.80 41.90
CA GLN A 36 -14.03 69.73 43.03
C GLN A 36 -13.76 71.16 42.53
N SER A 37 -14.81 71.98 42.49
CA SER A 37 -14.72 73.41 42.81
C SER A 37 -16.13 74.02 42.81
N GLN A 38 -16.71 74.18 44.01
CA GLN A 38 -17.29 75.46 44.43
C GLN A 38 -17.71 75.42 45.91
N VAL A 39 -16.91 76.13 46.70
CA VAL A 39 -17.28 77.09 47.76
C VAL A 39 -18.36 76.68 48.76
N ALA A 40 -17.89 76.38 49.97
CA ALA A 40 -18.64 76.58 51.20
C ALA A 40 -18.69 78.07 51.56
N ALA A 41 -19.90 78.59 51.81
CA ALA A 41 -20.28 79.46 52.94
C ALA A 41 -21.54 80.26 52.59
N GLY A 42 -22.66 79.89 53.21
CA GLY A 42 -23.92 80.58 53.09
C GLY A 42 -24.97 79.88 53.95
N GLU A 43 -24.94 80.15 55.26
CA GLU A 43 -26.06 79.88 56.16
C GLU A 43 -27.31 80.55 55.61
N THR A 44 -28.39 79.79 55.42
CA THR A 44 -29.74 80.28 55.67
C THR A 44 -30.60 79.10 56.12
N THR A 45 -30.97 79.17 57.39
CA THR A 45 -32.00 78.40 58.07
C THR A 45 -33.29 78.32 57.24
N ALA A 46 -33.72 77.10 56.93
CA ALA A 46 -35.13 76.77 56.75
C ALA A 46 -35.39 75.46 57.49
N THR A 47 -35.91 75.60 58.71
CA THR A 47 -36.49 74.50 59.47
C THR A 47 -37.72 73.99 58.70
N THR A 48 -37.63 72.77 58.18
CA THR A 48 -38.81 71.92 57.98
C THR A 48 -38.64 70.76 58.93
N GLU A 49 -39.43 70.79 59.99
CA GLU A 49 -39.54 69.75 60.99
C GLU A 49 -39.98 68.45 60.31
N HIS A 50 -39.09 67.45 60.25
CA HIS A 50 -39.49 66.07 60.00
C HIS A 50 -39.47 65.35 61.36
N PRO A 51 -40.61 64.82 61.84
CA PRO A 51 -40.69 64.27 63.18
C PRO A 51 -39.81 63.02 63.33
N LYS A 52 -39.23 62.95 64.53
CA LYS A 52 -38.36 61.93 65.08
C LYS A 52 -38.96 60.52 64.93
N GLY A 53 -38.34 59.71 64.07
CA GLY A 53 -38.47 58.26 64.01
C GLY A 53 -37.12 57.70 63.63
N GLU A 54 -36.60 56.78 64.44
CA GLU A 54 -35.40 56.00 64.11
C GLU A 54 -35.55 55.37 62.74
N GLU A 55 -34.65 55.65 61.78
CA GLU A 55 -34.43 54.80 60.61
C GLU A 55 -33.24 55.37 59.81
N GLY A 56 -32.14 54.59 59.74
CA GLY A 56 -30.93 54.96 59.02
C GLY A 56 -31.19 55.24 57.54
N LEU A 57 -30.26 55.96 56.88
CA LEU A 57 -30.21 56.30 55.44
C LEU A 57 -31.52 56.05 54.68
N PRO A 58 -32.25 57.06 54.16
CA PRO A 58 -33.57 56.90 53.51
C PRO A 58 -33.62 55.92 52.32
N GLN A 59 -32.46 55.43 51.90
CA GLN A 59 -32.21 54.38 50.90
C GLN A 59 -32.42 52.95 51.45
N LEU A 60 -32.43 52.77 52.77
CA LEU A 60 -32.54 51.49 53.49
C LEU A 60 -33.88 51.33 54.21
N ASN A 61 -34.90 52.13 53.87
CA ASN A 61 -36.25 51.95 54.40
C ASN A 61 -36.84 50.61 53.90
N THR A 62 -37.02 49.67 54.83
CA THR A 62 -37.39 48.27 54.53
C THR A 62 -38.88 48.07 54.23
N ALA A 63 -39.72 49.10 54.34
CA ALA A 63 -41.17 48.99 54.16
C ALA A 63 -41.61 48.49 52.76
N HIS A 64 -40.81 48.75 51.71
CA HIS A 64 -41.09 48.35 50.33
C HIS A 64 -40.43 47.02 49.92
N TRP A 65 -39.55 46.48 50.78
CA TRP A 65 -38.79 45.27 50.46
C TRP A 65 -39.67 44.04 50.25
N PRO A 66 -40.74 43.78 51.03
CA PRO A 66 -41.60 42.62 50.80
C PRO A 66 -42.25 42.62 49.42
N GLY A 67 -42.75 43.77 48.96
CA GLY A 67 -43.35 43.90 47.62
C GLY A 67 -42.35 43.67 46.50
N GLN A 68 -41.13 44.23 46.64
CA GLN A 68 -40.04 44.01 45.69
C GLN A 68 -39.64 42.54 45.62
N ILE A 69 -39.53 41.86 46.77
CA ILE A 69 -39.18 40.44 46.83
C ILE A 69 -40.27 39.57 46.17
N ILE A 70 -41.55 39.84 46.43
CA ILE A 70 -42.65 39.09 45.79
C ILE A 70 -42.59 39.26 44.27
N TRP A 71 -42.39 40.47 43.77
CA TRP A 71 -42.22 40.71 42.34
C TRP A 71 -40.99 40.02 41.77
N LEU A 72 -39.86 40.05 42.50
CA LEU A 72 -38.62 39.39 42.13
C LEU A 72 -38.80 37.87 42.00
N VAL A 73 -39.56 37.27 42.92
CA VAL A 73 -39.91 35.84 42.88
C VAL A 73 -40.78 35.53 41.66
N ILE A 74 -41.75 36.39 41.32
CA ILE A 74 -42.61 36.19 40.14
C ILE A 74 -41.77 36.20 38.85
N ILE A 75 -40.94 37.23 38.64
CA ILE A 75 -40.09 37.30 37.44
C ILE A 75 -39.06 36.16 37.41
N PHE A 76 -38.51 35.79 38.56
CA PHE A 76 -37.56 34.70 38.67
C PHE A 76 -38.23 33.35 38.35
N ALA A 77 -39.46 33.14 38.80
CA ALA A 77 -40.22 31.93 38.49
C ALA A 77 -40.53 31.83 36.99
N VAL A 78 -40.94 32.93 36.34
CA VAL A 78 -41.17 32.97 34.89
C VAL A 78 -39.86 32.70 34.13
N PHE A 79 -38.77 33.35 34.52
CA PHE A 79 -37.46 33.14 33.92
C PHE A 79 -36.95 31.70 34.09
N TYR A 80 -37.11 31.14 35.29
CA TYR A 80 -36.78 29.75 35.60
C TYR A 80 -37.56 28.79 34.71
N ALA A 81 -38.88 29.02 34.53
CA ALA A 81 -39.72 28.21 33.65
C ALA A 81 -39.24 28.28 32.19
N LEU A 82 -38.81 29.45 31.70
CA LEU A 82 -38.24 29.57 30.35
C LEU A 82 -36.91 28.80 30.21
N ILE A 83 -36.02 28.88 31.20
CA ILE A 83 -34.76 28.12 31.19
C ILE A 83 -35.04 26.62 31.22
N ALA A 84 -35.89 26.17 32.13
CA ALA A 84 -36.25 24.76 32.29
C ALA A 84 -36.92 24.20 31.03
N GLY A 85 -37.80 24.97 30.38
CA GLY A 85 -38.58 24.52 29.23
C GLY A 85 -37.85 24.62 27.89
N ILE A 86 -36.99 25.63 27.67
CA ILE A 86 -36.39 25.90 26.35
C ILE A 86 -34.87 25.77 26.35
N PHE A 87 -34.18 26.40 27.29
CA PHE A 87 -32.71 26.48 27.26
C PHE A 87 -32.05 25.16 27.66
N ALA A 88 -32.50 24.55 28.76
CA ALA A 88 -32.01 23.26 29.23
C ALA A 88 -32.17 22.13 28.18
N PRO A 89 -33.35 21.92 27.56
CA PRO A 89 -33.48 20.89 26.53
C PRO A 89 -32.71 21.20 25.25
N ARG A 90 -32.54 22.48 24.86
CA ARG A 90 -31.69 22.84 23.71
C ARG A 90 -30.22 22.52 23.96
N LEU A 91 -29.70 22.84 25.14
CA LEU A 91 -28.31 22.55 25.49
C LEU A 91 -28.06 21.03 25.52
N ARG A 92 -29.00 20.27 26.10
CA ARG A 92 -28.91 18.79 26.12
C ARG A 92 -28.88 18.19 24.72
N LYS A 93 -29.74 18.65 23.80
CA LYS A 93 -29.72 18.22 22.40
C LYS A 93 -28.38 18.45 21.72
N VAL A 94 -27.69 19.56 22.01
CA VAL A 94 -26.37 19.84 21.42
C VAL A 94 -25.31 18.87 21.96
N ILE A 95 -25.31 18.61 23.26
CA ILE A 95 -24.38 17.67 23.90
C ILE A 95 -24.61 16.25 23.34
N ASP A 96 -25.87 15.81 23.30
CA ASP A 96 -26.25 14.49 22.78
C ASP A 96 -25.90 14.37 21.30
N ARG A 97 -26.15 15.41 20.48
CA ARG A 97 -25.77 15.42 19.06
C ARG A 97 -24.26 15.28 18.89
N ARG A 98 -23.47 16.05 19.63
CA ARG A 98 -22.00 15.97 19.54
C ARG A 98 -21.50 14.60 19.99
N GLY A 99 -22.03 14.05 21.08
CA GLY A 99 -21.70 12.72 21.56
C GLY A 99 -22.04 11.64 20.53
N SER A 100 -23.24 11.71 19.94
CA SER A 100 -23.69 10.77 18.91
C SER A 100 -22.81 10.85 17.66
N THR A 101 -22.51 12.05 17.16
CA THR A 101 -21.65 12.21 15.98
C THR A 101 -20.25 11.68 16.24
N ILE A 102 -19.64 11.97 17.40
CA ILE A 102 -18.31 11.43 17.73
C ILE A 102 -18.35 9.90 17.83
N ALA A 103 -19.40 9.33 18.44
CA ALA A 103 -19.55 7.89 18.55
C ALA A 103 -19.74 7.22 17.18
N GLU A 104 -20.54 7.82 16.30
CA GLU A 104 -20.77 7.38 14.93
C GLU A 104 -19.49 7.48 14.09
N ASP A 105 -18.80 8.61 14.14
CA ASP A 105 -17.53 8.82 13.43
C ASP A 105 -16.47 7.81 13.90
N LEU A 106 -16.37 7.56 15.20
CA LEU A 106 -15.43 6.58 15.75
C LEU A 106 -15.81 5.14 15.36
N ALA A 107 -17.10 4.80 15.34
CA ALA A 107 -17.57 3.50 14.90
C ALA A 107 -17.28 3.29 13.41
N ASN A 108 -17.56 4.30 12.58
CA ASN A 108 -17.28 4.28 11.15
C ASN A 108 -15.78 4.18 10.87
N ALA A 109 -14.95 4.97 11.58
CA ALA A 109 -13.50 4.90 11.44
C ALA A 109 -12.94 3.52 11.81
N ARG A 110 -13.49 2.87 12.85
CA ARG A 110 -13.13 1.49 13.21
C ARG A 110 -13.58 0.50 12.15
N ALA A 111 -14.81 0.60 11.66
CA ALA A 111 -15.32 -0.28 10.60
C ALA A 111 -14.47 -0.19 9.32
N ILE A 112 -14.15 1.03 8.88
CA ILE A 112 -13.29 1.27 7.71
C ILE A 112 -11.88 0.72 7.96
N ARG A 113 -11.32 0.90 9.16
CA ARG A 113 -10.02 0.33 9.52
C ARG A 113 -10.06 -1.20 9.46
N ASP A 114 -11.06 -1.82 10.07
CA ASP A 114 -11.18 -3.28 10.14
C ASP A 114 -11.38 -3.87 8.73
N GLU A 115 -12.19 -3.22 7.88
CA GLU A 115 -12.36 -3.59 6.48
C GLU A 115 -11.06 -3.43 5.68
N ALA A 116 -10.34 -2.32 5.85
CA ALA A 116 -9.05 -2.11 5.20
C ALA A 116 -8.00 -3.14 5.66
N GLU A 117 -7.98 -3.49 6.95
CA GLU A 117 -7.10 -4.55 7.47
C GLU A 117 -7.49 -5.92 6.92
N ALA A 118 -8.79 -6.22 6.79
CA ALA A 118 -9.26 -7.47 6.19
C ALA A 118 -8.86 -7.58 4.72
N GLN A 119 -9.10 -6.53 3.92
CA GLN A 119 -8.69 -6.47 2.51
C GLN A 119 -7.17 -6.56 2.35
N ALA A 120 -6.40 -5.87 3.21
CA ALA A 120 -4.95 -5.95 3.18
C ALA A 120 -4.44 -7.36 3.49
N ARG A 121 -5.05 -8.07 4.45
CA ARG A 121 -4.71 -9.47 4.76
C ARG A 121 -5.07 -10.41 3.61
N GLU A 122 -6.23 -10.22 2.98
CA GLU A 122 -6.65 -11.01 1.82
C GLU A 122 -5.70 -10.81 0.63
N ALA A 123 -5.35 -9.56 0.30
CA ALA A 123 -4.40 -9.24 -0.75
C ALA A 123 -3.00 -9.83 -0.46
N GLN A 124 -2.54 -9.78 0.80
CA GLN A 124 -1.28 -10.43 1.20
C GLN A 124 -1.36 -11.95 1.08
N ALA A 125 -2.49 -12.57 1.44
CA ALA A 125 -2.68 -14.01 1.30
C ALA A 125 -2.73 -14.44 -0.17
N GLU A 126 -3.43 -13.69 -1.02
CA GLU A 126 -3.53 -13.96 -2.46
C GLU A 126 -2.17 -13.83 -3.15
N THR A 127 -1.42 -12.76 -2.86
CA THR A 127 -0.07 -12.59 -3.41
C THR A 127 0.88 -13.69 -2.93
N ALA A 128 0.84 -14.08 -1.65
CA ALA A 128 1.62 -15.20 -1.14
C ALA A 128 1.26 -16.52 -1.83
N ALA A 129 -0.05 -16.80 -2.01
CA ALA A 129 -0.53 -17.98 -2.70
C ALA A 129 -0.10 -18.00 -4.18
N ALA A 130 -0.20 -16.86 -4.88
CA ALA A 130 0.25 -16.72 -6.26
C ALA A 130 1.77 -16.96 -6.40
N HIS A 131 2.58 -16.40 -5.49
CA HIS A 131 4.02 -16.66 -5.47
C HIS A 131 4.34 -18.14 -5.19
N ALA A 132 3.62 -18.79 -4.27
CA ALA A 132 3.79 -20.21 -3.99
C ALA A 132 3.41 -21.07 -5.20
N ALA A 133 2.29 -20.77 -5.86
CA ALA A 133 1.84 -21.45 -7.07
C ALA A 133 2.84 -21.28 -8.22
N ALA A 134 3.38 -20.07 -8.43
CA ALA A 134 4.39 -19.80 -9.45
C ALA A 134 5.69 -20.58 -9.19
N LYS A 135 6.16 -20.62 -7.93
CA LYS A 135 7.33 -21.42 -7.55
C LYS A 135 7.11 -22.90 -7.80
N LYS A 136 5.94 -23.42 -7.43
CA LYS A 136 5.58 -24.82 -7.67
C LYS A 136 5.54 -25.13 -9.16
N LEU A 137 4.90 -24.29 -9.96
CA LEU A 137 4.83 -24.46 -11.42
C LEU A 137 6.22 -24.45 -12.06
N ALA A 138 7.11 -23.54 -11.61
CA ALA A 138 8.49 -23.50 -12.09
C ALA A 138 9.27 -24.78 -11.73
N GLN A 139 9.12 -25.29 -10.50
CA GLN A 139 9.72 -26.54 -10.07
C GLN A 139 9.19 -27.74 -10.87
N ASP A 140 7.87 -27.82 -11.07
CA ASP A 140 7.23 -28.88 -11.86
C ASP A 140 7.67 -28.84 -13.32
N ALA A 141 7.82 -27.64 -13.90
CA ALA A 141 8.32 -27.47 -15.27
C ALA A 141 9.79 -27.92 -15.41
N ILE A 142 10.66 -27.56 -14.46
CA ILE A 142 12.05 -28.02 -14.42
C ILE A 142 12.11 -29.54 -14.27
N ALA A 143 11.31 -30.12 -13.37
CA ALA A 143 11.25 -31.56 -13.16
C ALA A 143 10.80 -32.30 -14.43
N ARG A 144 9.76 -31.80 -15.11
CA ARG A 144 9.27 -32.35 -16.38
C ARG A 144 10.32 -32.24 -17.48
N SER A 145 10.96 -31.08 -17.63
CA SER A 145 12.02 -30.87 -18.63
C SER A 145 13.20 -31.81 -18.40
N ASN A 146 13.64 -31.99 -17.15
CA ASN A 146 14.72 -32.93 -16.82
C ASN A 146 14.33 -34.38 -17.13
N ALA A 147 13.08 -34.77 -16.87
CA ALA A 147 12.58 -36.10 -17.21
C ALA A 147 12.56 -36.33 -18.74
N GLU A 148 12.12 -35.33 -19.51
CA GLU A 148 12.12 -35.39 -20.98
C GLU A 148 13.54 -35.45 -21.55
N ILE A 149 14.48 -34.66 -21.00
CA ILE A 149 15.90 -34.69 -21.40
C ILE A 149 16.49 -36.08 -21.11
N ALA A 150 16.25 -36.64 -19.92
CA ALA A 150 16.74 -37.97 -19.55
C ALA A 150 16.16 -39.06 -20.47
N ALA A 151 14.87 -38.98 -20.81
CA ALA A 151 14.24 -39.91 -21.73
C ALA A 151 14.81 -39.78 -23.16
N ALA A 152 15.04 -38.56 -23.64
CA ALA A 152 15.65 -38.30 -24.94
C ALA A 152 17.10 -38.81 -24.99
N GLN A 153 17.89 -38.56 -23.94
CA GLN A 153 19.25 -39.08 -23.81
C GLN A 153 19.27 -40.61 -23.86
N ALA A 154 18.42 -41.27 -23.08
CA ALA A 154 18.32 -42.73 -23.09
C ALA A 154 17.95 -43.28 -24.48
N ALA A 155 17.02 -42.62 -25.19
CA ALA A 155 16.64 -43.01 -26.54
C ALA A 155 17.78 -42.85 -27.56
N GLU A 156 18.55 -41.76 -27.46
CA GLU A 156 19.72 -41.53 -28.30
C GLU A 156 20.86 -42.50 -27.98
N ASP A 157 21.09 -42.84 -26.70
CA ASP A 157 22.09 -43.82 -26.29
C ASP A 157 21.80 -45.21 -26.87
N VAL A 158 20.53 -45.63 -26.93
CA VAL A 158 20.14 -46.88 -27.60
C VAL A 158 20.48 -46.84 -29.08
N LYS A 159 20.16 -45.75 -29.78
CA LYS A 159 20.48 -45.59 -31.21
C LYS A 159 21.99 -45.56 -31.45
N LEU A 160 22.74 -44.87 -30.59
CA LEU A 160 24.18 -44.76 -30.69
C LEU A 160 24.84 -46.13 -30.51
N ASN A 161 24.43 -46.89 -29.48
CA ASN A 161 24.93 -48.25 -29.25
C ASN A 161 24.61 -49.20 -30.42
N ALA A 162 23.41 -49.11 -31.00
CA ALA A 162 23.06 -49.91 -32.17
C ALA A 162 23.98 -49.58 -33.37
N ARG A 163 24.20 -48.30 -33.66
CA ARG A 163 25.12 -47.86 -34.73
C ARG A 163 26.57 -48.26 -34.45
N LEU A 164 26.99 -48.21 -33.18
CA LEU A 164 28.33 -48.65 -32.77
C LEU A 164 28.51 -50.14 -33.07
N GLY A 165 27.54 -50.98 -32.69
CA GLY A 165 27.56 -52.42 -32.97
C GLY A 165 27.54 -52.74 -34.47
N GLU A 166 26.73 -52.03 -35.26
CA GLU A 166 26.73 -52.17 -36.73
C GLU A 166 28.09 -51.78 -37.34
N ALA A 167 28.69 -50.69 -36.87
CA ALA A 167 30.00 -50.24 -37.33
C ALA A 167 31.10 -51.25 -36.97
N GLU A 168 31.09 -51.77 -35.74
CA GLU A 168 32.02 -52.81 -35.29
C GLU A 168 31.90 -54.08 -36.12
N ALA A 169 30.68 -54.53 -36.42
CA ALA A 169 30.44 -55.69 -37.27
C ALA A 169 30.97 -55.47 -38.69
N ARG A 170 30.76 -54.28 -39.26
CA ARG A 170 31.30 -53.91 -40.58
C ARG A 170 32.82 -53.86 -40.60
N ILE A 171 33.44 -53.29 -39.57
CA ILE A 171 34.91 -53.25 -39.44
C ILE A 171 35.47 -54.67 -39.34
N LYS A 172 34.82 -55.53 -38.55
CA LYS A 172 35.21 -56.94 -38.44
C LYS A 172 35.13 -57.66 -39.78
N ALA A 173 34.01 -57.52 -40.50
CA ALA A 173 33.84 -58.13 -41.81
C ALA A 173 34.92 -57.65 -42.80
N ALA A 174 35.16 -56.34 -42.88
CA ALA A 174 36.19 -55.76 -43.75
C ALA A 174 37.61 -56.22 -43.37
N ARG A 175 37.90 -56.39 -42.08
CA ARG A 175 39.16 -56.95 -41.60
C ARG A 175 39.32 -58.41 -42.02
N ASP A 176 38.29 -59.23 -41.82
CA ASP A 176 38.33 -60.66 -42.13
C ASP A 176 38.47 -60.87 -43.65
N GLU A 177 37.79 -60.06 -44.47
CA GLU A 177 37.94 -60.04 -45.94
C GLU A 177 39.35 -59.60 -46.37
N ALA A 178 39.89 -58.52 -45.80
CA ALA A 178 41.27 -58.09 -46.07
C ALA A 178 42.29 -59.18 -45.69
N MET A 179 42.10 -59.87 -44.56
CA MET A 179 42.98 -60.98 -44.14
C MET A 179 42.87 -62.19 -45.07
N SER A 180 41.69 -62.47 -45.64
CA SER A 180 41.53 -63.48 -46.68
C SER A 180 42.35 -63.13 -47.92
N HIS A 181 42.26 -61.90 -48.41
CA HIS A 181 43.05 -61.44 -49.55
C HIS A 181 44.56 -61.52 -49.30
N VAL A 182 45.03 -61.23 -48.08
CA VAL A 182 46.45 -61.42 -47.71
C VAL A 182 46.85 -62.89 -47.78
N SER A 183 46.01 -63.80 -47.29
CA SER A 183 46.25 -65.25 -47.36
C SER A 183 46.31 -65.77 -48.80
N ASP A 184 45.43 -65.27 -49.67
CA ASP A 184 45.42 -65.62 -51.09
C ASP A 184 46.69 -65.13 -51.80
N ILE A 185 47.07 -63.86 -51.61
CA ILE A 185 48.30 -63.28 -52.18
C ILE A 185 49.54 -64.02 -51.66
N ALA A 186 49.58 -64.38 -50.38
CA ALA A 186 50.68 -65.15 -49.79
C ALA A 186 50.78 -66.55 -50.41
N SER A 187 49.65 -67.23 -50.63
CA SER A 187 49.59 -68.56 -51.26
C SER A 187 50.06 -68.51 -52.72
N ASP A 188 49.59 -67.53 -53.48
CA ASP A 188 49.98 -67.33 -54.88
C ASP A 188 51.48 -67.01 -55.00
N THR A 189 51.99 -66.13 -54.13
CA THR A 189 53.41 -65.76 -54.10
C THR A 189 54.29 -66.95 -53.71
N ALA A 190 53.90 -67.72 -52.70
CA ALA A 190 54.61 -68.94 -52.28
C ALA A 190 54.60 -70.02 -53.38
N SER A 191 53.47 -70.22 -54.07
CA SER A 191 53.36 -71.14 -55.20
C SER A 191 54.30 -70.75 -56.34
N ALA A 192 54.32 -69.46 -56.70
CA ALA A 192 55.21 -68.92 -57.73
C ALA A 192 56.70 -69.12 -57.37
N LEU A 193 57.07 -68.85 -56.11
CA LEU A 193 58.43 -69.10 -55.59
C LEU A 193 58.84 -70.58 -55.68
N VAL A 194 57.97 -71.49 -55.23
CA VAL A 194 58.26 -72.95 -55.26
C VAL A 194 58.36 -73.47 -56.69
N ALA A 195 57.49 -73.02 -57.59
CA ALA A 195 57.56 -73.38 -59.00
C ALA A 195 58.88 -72.92 -59.64
N LYS A 196 59.37 -71.72 -59.28
CA LYS A 196 60.67 -71.20 -59.75
C LYS A 196 61.86 -71.97 -59.18
N LEU A 197 61.79 -72.45 -57.93
CA LEU A 197 62.90 -73.16 -57.28
C LEU A 197 62.96 -74.66 -57.62
N THR A 198 61.83 -75.32 -57.83
CA THR A 198 61.76 -76.79 -58.01
C THR A 198 61.44 -77.23 -59.43
N GLY A 199 61.06 -76.30 -60.31
CA GLY A 199 60.72 -76.57 -61.71
C GLY A 199 59.39 -77.30 -61.94
N LYS A 200 58.61 -77.60 -60.88
CA LYS A 200 57.26 -78.16 -60.94
C LYS A 200 56.31 -77.36 -60.06
N ALA A 201 55.08 -77.15 -60.53
CA ALA A 201 54.05 -76.46 -59.76
C ALA A 201 53.58 -77.35 -58.57
N PRO A 202 53.55 -76.83 -57.33
CA PRO A 202 52.98 -77.55 -56.19
C PRO A 202 51.45 -77.68 -56.33
N THR A 203 50.88 -78.76 -55.80
CA THR A 203 49.41 -78.96 -55.80
C THR A 203 48.75 -78.06 -54.76
N GLN A 204 47.61 -77.44 -55.13
CA GLN A 204 46.84 -76.55 -54.24
C GLN A 204 46.49 -77.16 -52.88
N ALA A 205 46.24 -78.48 -52.84
CA ALA A 205 45.95 -79.21 -51.61
C ALA A 205 47.15 -79.25 -50.63
N ALA A 206 48.38 -79.37 -51.14
CA ALA A 206 49.59 -79.40 -50.31
C ALA A 206 49.90 -78.02 -49.71
N LEU A 207 49.76 -76.96 -50.51
CA LEU A 207 49.92 -75.57 -50.07
C LEU A 207 48.92 -75.21 -48.95
N LYS A 208 47.63 -75.46 -49.15
CA LYS A 208 46.61 -75.21 -48.10
C LYS A 208 46.90 -75.98 -46.82
N SER A 209 47.30 -77.25 -46.91
CA SER A 209 47.62 -78.05 -45.73
C SER A 209 48.84 -77.54 -44.94
N ALA A 210 49.78 -76.85 -45.60
CA ALA A 210 50.95 -76.25 -44.97
C ALA A 210 50.60 -74.94 -44.24
N PHE A 211 49.71 -74.12 -44.81
CA PHE A 211 49.26 -72.87 -44.17
C PHE A 211 48.33 -73.09 -42.97
N THR A 212 47.54 -74.17 -42.92
CA THR A 212 46.67 -74.48 -41.76
C THR A 212 47.42 -75.15 -40.59
N LYS A 213 48.66 -75.59 -40.80
CA LYS A 213 49.49 -76.26 -39.78
C LYS A 213 50.32 -75.31 -38.91
N VAL A 214 50.30 -74.02 -39.23
CA VAL A 214 50.97 -72.92 -38.50
C VAL A 214 49.89 -72.10 -37.81
#